data_AF-A0A059TSG3-F1
#
_entry.id   AF-A0A059TSG3-F1
#
_cell.length_a   1.000
_cell.length_b   1.000
_cell.length_c   1.000
_cell.angle_alpha   90.00
_cell.angle_beta   90.00
_cell.angle_gamma   90.00
#
_symmetry.space_group_name_H-M   'P 1'
#
loop_
_entity.id
_entity.type
_entity.pdbx_description
1 polymer ?
#
loop_
_entity_poly.entity_id
_entity_poly.type
_entity_poly.pdbx_seq_one_letter_code
_entity_poly.pdbx_strand_id
1 'polypeptide(L)'
;MVSAATLDEAIETYNEYRSPMATAELIDYAADTFVVEFEGPFCRMCCDYDYFEDLIYELAALGEEPSTIDISEISYEGTERFVVRFLHHVKMRRYRCGDSRPTELRRYVGYTRVKRSNHDNDSLRNRAT
;
A
#
# COMPACT_ATOMS: atom_id res chain seq x y z
N MET A 1 2.37 11.28 -4.33
CA MET A 1 3.65 10.57 -4.48
C MET A 1 4.30 10.86 -3.16
N VAL A 2 4.49 9.84 -2.33
CA VAL A 2 5.14 10.01 -1.04
C VAL A 2 6.52 10.60 -1.31
N SER A 3 6.90 11.66 -0.61
CA SER A 3 8.25 12.21 -0.73
C SER A 3 9.21 11.41 0.16
N ALA A 4 10.49 11.32 -0.20
CA ALA A 4 11.48 10.63 0.63
C ALA A 4 11.52 11.20 2.06
N ALA A 5 11.50 12.53 2.20
CA ALA A 5 11.47 13.18 3.52
C ALA A 5 10.21 12.83 4.35
N THR A 6 9.05 12.71 3.71
CA THR A 6 7.81 12.27 4.36
C THR A 6 7.91 10.81 4.80
N LEU A 7 8.55 9.97 3.99
CA LEU A 7 8.74 8.56 4.31
C LEU A 7 9.71 8.36 5.47
N ASP A 8 10.83 9.10 5.47
CA ASP A 8 11.78 9.10 6.57
C ASP A 8 11.10 9.52 7.89
N GLU A 9 10.35 10.64 7.88
CA GLU A 9 9.62 11.13 9.06
C GLU A 9 8.57 10.12 9.58
N ALA A 10 7.86 9.45 8.67
CA ALA A 10 6.91 8.40 9.04
C ALA A 10 7.60 7.19 9.66
N ILE A 11 8.75 6.77 9.13
CA ILE A 11 9.53 5.64 9.67
C ILE A 11 10.12 5.98 11.04
N GLU A 12 10.63 7.20 11.22
CA GLU A 12 11.10 7.67 12.53
C GLU A 12 9.96 7.63 13.56
N THR A 13 8.80 8.18 13.21
CA THR A 13 7.61 8.19 14.07
C THR A 13 7.13 6.78 14.41
N TYR A 14 7.07 5.90 13.41
CA TYR A 14 6.74 4.49 13.60
C TYR A 14 7.69 3.81 14.60
N ASN A 15 9.00 4.03 14.44
CA ASN A 15 10.02 3.45 15.30
C ASN A 15 9.95 3.99 16.73
N GLU A 16 9.60 5.26 16.93
CA GLU A 16 9.40 5.82 18.27
C GLU A 16 8.25 5.13 19.03
N TYR A 17 7.16 4.81 18.33
CA TYR A 17 5.99 4.19 18.95
C TYR A 17 6.05 2.66 19.06
N ARG A 18 6.76 2.00 18.14
CA ARG A 18 6.74 0.53 18.01
C ARG A 18 8.01 -0.16 18.46
N SER A 19 9.12 0.56 18.59
CA SER A 19 10.34 0.00 19.18
C SER A 19 10.14 -0.34 20.66
N PRO A 20 10.64 -1.50 21.16
CA PRO A 20 11.47 -2.49 20.46
C PRO A 20 10.68 -3.68 19.88
N MET A 21 9.34 -3.61 19.83
CA MET A 21 8.50 -4.73 19.36
C MET A 21 8.47 -4.86 17.84
N ALA A 22 8.62 -3.76 17.13
CA ALA A 22 8.83 -3.73 15.68
C ALA A 22 9.63 -2.48 15.31
N THR A 23 10.63 -2.65 14.46
CA THR A 23 11.42 -1.56 13.86
C THR A 23 11.31 -1.63 12.35
N ALA A 24 11.17 -0.49 11.69
CA ALA A 24 11.12 -0.34 10.24
C ALA A 24 12.38 0.37 9.73
N GLU A 25 12.94 -0.12 8.64
CA GLU A 25 14.09 0.48 7.94
C GLU A 25 13.81 0.56 6.44
N LEU A 26 14.09 1.71 5.83
CA LEU A 26 13.95 1.91 4.39
C LEU A 26 15.12 1.25 3.64
N ILE A 27 14.82 0.23 2.82
CA ILE A 27 15.85 -0.51 2.06
C ILE A 27 15.99 0.02 0.64
N ASP A 28 14.86 0.37 0.01
CA ASP A 28 14.86 0.88 -1.36
C ASP A 28 13.71 1.88 -1.56
N TYR A 29 13.95 2.86 -2.44
CA TYR A 29 13.00 3.90 -2.75
C TYR A 29 13.04 4.23 -4.24
N ALA A 30 11.89 4.06 -4.90
CA ALA A 30 11.69 4.35 -6.31
C ALA A 30 10.51 5.33 -6.50
N ALA A 31 10.24 5.70 -7.75
CA ALA A 31 9.25 6.75 -8.07
C ALA A 31 7.82 6.43 -7.60
N ASP A 32 7.42 5.17 -7.68
CA ASP A 32 6.08 4.68 -7.33
C ASP A 32 6.09 3.52 -6.33
N THR A 33 7.27 3.08 -5.90
CA THR A 33 7.40 1.98 -4.93
C THR A 33 8.46 2.27 -3.89
N PHE A 34 8.26 1.77 -2.69
CA PHE A 34 9.29 1.78 -1.64
C PHE A 34 9.31 0.43 -0.94
N VAL A 35 10.48 0.04 -0.44
CA VAL A 35 10.73 -1.25 0.21
C VAL A 35 11.18 -0.98 1.63
N VAL A 36 10.47 -1.58 2.59
CA VAL A 36 10.76 -1.43 4.01
C VAL A 36 11.03 -2.79 4.60
N GLU A 37 12.15 -2.90 5.32
CA GLU A 37 12.45 -4.03 6.18
C GLU A 37 11.84 -3.78 7.56
N PHE A 38 11.09 -4.75 8.06
CA PHE A 38 10.56 -4.77 9.41
C PHE A 38 11.31 -5.84 10.20
N GLU A 39 11.94 -5.47 11.30
CA GLU A 39 12.59 -6.36 12.26
C GLU A 39 11.87 -6.33 13.61
N GLY A 40 11.69 -7.49 14.24
CA GLY A 40 11.10 -7.59 15.57
C GLY A 40 10.74 -9.02 15.95
N PRO A 41 10.43 -9.28 17.25
CA PRO A 41 9.98 -10.58 17.73
C PRO A 41 8.54 -10.89 17.28
N PHE A 42 8.30 -10.87 15.97
CA PHE A 42 7.01 -11.14 15.36
C PHE A 42 6.60 -12.58 15.63
N CYS A 43 5.41 -12.78 16.18
CA CYS A 43 4.85 -14.11 16.26
C CYS A 43 4.21 -14.45 14.91
N ARG A 44 4.78 -15.43 14.20
CA ARG A 44 4.36 -15.90 12.86
C ARG A 44 2.90 -16.36 12.74
N MET A 45 2.19 -16.44 13.87
CA MET A 45 0.81 -16.90 13.98
C MET A 45 -0.16 -15.74 14.30
N CYS A 46 0.34 -14.52 14.50
CA CYS A 46 -0.44 -13.41 15.00
C CYS A 46 -0.17 -12.13 14.21
N CYS A 47 -1.18 -11.71 13.43
CA CYS A 47 -1.40 -10.37 12.91
C CYS A 47 -0.16 -9.52 12.57
N ASP A 48 0.76 -10.08 11.77
CA ASP A 48 1.91 -9.37 11.21
C ASP A 48 1.49 -8.23 10.28
N TYR A 49 0.33 -8.38 9.64
CA TYR A 49 -0.24 -7.37 8.75
C TYR A 49 -0.55 -6.03 9.42
N ASP A 50 -0.92 -6.03 10.71
CA ASP A 50 -1.23 -4.80 11.46
C ASP A 50 -0.03 -3.86 11.46
N TYR A 51 1.19 -4.37 11.63
CA TYR A 51 2.42 -3.57 11.63
C TYR A 51 2.66 -2.85 10.29
N PHE A 52 2.30 -3.48 9.18
CA PHE A 52 2.43 -2.88 7.85
C PHE A 52 1.37 -1.79 7.64
N GLU A 53 0.14 -2.03 8.12
CA GLU A 53 -0.94 -1.05 8.09
C GLU A 53 -0.63 0.17 8.97
N ASP A 54 0.02 -0.04 10.12
CA ASP A 54 0.41 1.04 11.02
C ASP A 54 1.37 2.03 10.35
N LEU A 55 2.34 1.56 9.57
CA LEU A 55 3.19 2.46 8.77
C LEU A 55 2.37 3.26 7.73
N ILE A 56 1.34 2.65 7.13
CA ILE A 56 0.43 3.34 6.21
C ILE A 56 -0.37 4.43 6.96
N TYR A 57 -0.77 4.18 8.21
CA TYR A 57 -1.43 5.19 9.03
C TYR A 57 -0.51 6.34 9.44
N GLU A 58 0.77 6.08 9.71
CA GLU A 58 1.75 7.15 9.96
C GLU A 58 1.92 8.04 8.72
N LEU A 59 2.02 7.44 7.53
CA LEU A 59 2.03 8.20 6.27
C LEU A 59 0.73 9.00 6.07
N ALA A 60 -0.40 8.47 6.51
CA ALA A 60 -1.68 9.17 6.44
C ALA A 60 -1.76 10.36 7.40
N ALA A 61 -1.13 10.29 8.57
CA ALA A 61 -1.00 11.42 9.48
C ALA A 61 -0.19 12.57 8.85
N LEU A 62 0.73 12.25 7.94
CA LEU A 62 1.52 13.22 7.18
C LEU A 62 0.84 13.70 5.88
N GLY A 63 -0.40 13.27 5.61
CA GLY A 63 -1.23 13.77 4.53
C GLY A 63 -1.30 12.89 3.28
N GLU A 64 -0.72 11.69 3.30
CA GLU A 64 -0.96 10.69 2.25
C GLU A 64 -2.33 10.01 2.45
N GLU A 65 -2.94 9.52 1.38
CA GLU A 65 -4.20 8.78 1.52
C GLU A 65 -3.91 7.29 1.68
N PRO A 66 -4.42 6.60 2.72
CA PRO A 66 -4.18 5.15 2.89
C PRO A 66 -4.55 4.34 1.64
N SER A 67 -5.64 4.74 0.97
CA SER A 67 -6.13 4.10 -0.26
C SER A 67 -5.26 4.33 -1.50
N THR A 68 -4.18 5.11 -1.41
CA THR A 68 -3.18 5.24 -2.48
C THR A 68 -1.96 4.38 -2.24
N ILE A 69 -1.85 3.69 -1.12
CA ILE A 69 -0.72 2.82 -0.78
C ILE A 69 -1.23 1.39 -0.70
N ASP A 70 -0.71 0.53 -1.57
CA ASP A 70 -1.04 -0.90 -1.60
C ASP A 70 0.21 -1.72 -1.26
N ILE A 71 0.02 -2.80 -0.52
CA ILE A 71 1.08 -3.77 -0.25
C ILE A 71 1.16 -4.70 -1.47
N SER A 72 2.28 -4.63 -2.18
CA SER A 72 2.47 -5.38 -3.43
C SER A 72 3.09 -6.76 -3.21
N GLU A 73 4.05 -6.86 -2.29
CA GLU A 73 4.78 -8.09 -2.02
C GLU A 73 5.27 -8.10 -0.57
N ILE A 74 5.21 -9.29 0.04
CA ILE A 74 5.76 -9.55 1.37
C ILE A 74 6.70 -10.74 1.22
N SER A 75 7.96 -10.54 1.57
CA SER A 75 8.98 -11.57 1.58
C SER A 75 9.52 -11.76 2.99
N TYR A 76 9.87 -12.99 3.33
CA TYR A 76 10.23 -13.36 4.68
C TYR A 76 11.66 -13.87 4.74
N GLU A 77 12.52 -13.10 5.41
CA GLU A 77 13.96 -13.30 5.44
C GLU A 77 14.42 -13.68 6.85
N GLY A 78 14.08 -14.88 7.32
CA GLY A 78 14.63 -15.44 8.56
C GLY A 78 13.60 -15.79 9.64
N THR A 79 13.85 -15.40 10.90
CA THR A 79 12.93 -15.65 12.02
C THR A 79 12.15 -14.43 12.48
N GLU A 80 12.68 -13.23 12.22
CA GLU A 80 12.23 -11.99 12.85
C GLU A 80 12.26 -10.81 11.88
N ARG A 81 12.37 -11.07 10.56
CA ARG A 81 12.49 -10.04 9.53
C ARG A 81 11.52 -10.24 8.38
N PHE A 82 10.85 -9.17 7.99
CA PHE A 82 9.99 -9.10 6.83
C PHE A 82 10.46 -7.99 5.90
N VAL A 83 10.56 -8.28 4.62
CA VAL A 83 10.83 -7.26 3.60
C VAL A 83 9.54 -7.06 2.82
N VAL A 84 8.96 -5.87 2.98
CA VAL A 84 7.65 -5.52 2.44
C VAL A 84 7.82 -4.44 1.37
N ARG A 85 7.19 -4.69 0.22
CA ARG A 85 7.18 -3.75 -0.90
C ARG A 85 5.83 -3.08 -1.02
N PHE A 86 5.85 -1.76 -0.92
CA PHE A 86 4.68 -0.91 -1.07
C PHE A 86 4.64 -0.27 -2.46
N LEU A 87 3.44 -0.17 -3.02
CA LEU A 87 3.13 0.50 -4.28
C LEU A 87 2.26 1.73 -3.99
N HIS A 88 2.73 2.89 -4.42
CA HIS A 88 2.00 4.14 -4.27
C HIS A 88 1.29 4.53 -5.58
N HIS A 89 -0.02 4.34 -5.61
CA HIS A 89 -0.91 4.71 -6.70
C HIS A 89 -1.12 6.22 -6.80
N VAL A 90 -0.65 6.83 -7.87
CA VAL A 90 -1.01 8.22 -8.21
C VAL A 90 -2.46 8.26 -8.68
N LYS A 91 -3.39 8.69 -7.83
CA LYS A 91 -4.77 8.99 -8.28
C LYS A 91 -4.71 10.18 -9.23
N MET A 92 -5.03 9.95 -10.50
CA MET A 92 -5.35 11.05 -11.42
C MET A 92 -6.57 11.78 -10.86
N ARG A 93 -6.40 13.04 -10.46
CA ARG A 93 -7.54 13.92 -10.20
C ARG A 93 -8.39 13.98 -11.47
N ARG A 94 -9.71 13.82 -11.32
CA ARG A 94 -10.67 14.04 -12.41
C ARG A 94 -10.68 15.54 -12.70
N TYR A 95 -9.91 15.98 -13.68
CA TYR A 95 -9.88 17.38 -14.11
C TYR A 95 -11.28 17.83 -14.51
N ARG A 96 -11.74 18.95 -13.93
CA ARG A 96 -12.87 19.69 -14.49
C ARG A 96 -12.36 20.48 -15.69
N CYS A 97 -13.19 20.61 -16.72
CA CYS A 97 -12.86 21.41 -17.90
C CYS A 97 -12.58 22.86 -17.45
N GLY A 98 -11.31 23.28 -17.43
CA GLY A 98 -10.88 24.61 -16.99
C GLY A 98 -9.53 24.66 -16.27
N ASP A 99 -9.08 23.56 -15.67
CA ASP A 99 -7.78 23.52 -14.97
C ASP A 99 -6.62 23.36 -15.97
N SER A 100 -5.58 24.21 -15.84
CA SER A 100 -4.33 24.07 -16.59
C SER A 100 -3.64 22.75 -16.22
N ARG A 101 -3.36 21.92 -17.23
CA ARG A 101 -2.68 20.63 -17.04
C ARG A 101 -1.28 20.86 -16.47
N PRO A 102 -0.86 20.12 -15.42
CA PRO A 102 0.56 19.99 -15.10
C PRO A 102 1.26 19.28 -16.26
N THR A 103 2.41 19.79 -16.69
CA THR A 103 3.18 19.34 -17.85
C THR A 103 3.84 17.96 -17.71
N GLU A 104 3.63 17.26 -16.59
CA GLU A 104 4.53 16.16 -16.17
C GLU A 104 3.86 14.77 -16.05
N LEU A 105 2.67 14.58 -16.62
CA LEU A 105 2.03 13.27 -16.72
C LEU A 105 2.00 12.80 -18.16
N ARG A 106 3.18 12.43 -18.67
CA ARG A 106 3.36 11.94 -20.04
C ARG A 106 4.07 10.58 -20.09
N ARG A 107 3.68 9.63 -19.24
CA ARG A 107 3.91 8.19 -19.45
C ARG A 107 3.04 7.39 -18.49
N TYR A 108 2.82 6.12 -18.83
CA TYR A 108 1.89 5.16 -18.22
C TYR A 108 0.45 5.20 -18.75
N VAL A 109 0.32 4.75 -20.01
CA VAL A 109 -0.88 4.03 -20.46
C VAL A 109 -0.57 2.54 -20.27
N GLY A 110 -1.37 1.83 -19.46
CA GLY A 110 -1.17 0.40 -19.27
C GLY A 110 -2.11 -0.30 -18.28
N TYR A 111 -3.41 0.04 -18.24
CA TYR A 111 -4.37 -0.80 -17.52
C TYR A 111 -4.84 -1.94 -18.43
N THR A 112 -4.36 -3.16 -18.18
CA THR A 112 -5.06 -4.37 -18.61
C THR A 112 -6.30 -4.56 -17.75
N ARG A 113 -7.45 -4.41 -18.40
CA ARG A 113 -8.82 -4.57 -17.90
C ARG A 113 -9.03 -6.00 -17.38
N VAL A 114 -8.96 -6.22 -16.06
CA VAL A 114 -9.50 -7.45 -15.46
C VAL A 114 -11.03 -7.34 -15.48
N LYS A 115 -11.68 -8.20 -16.27
CA LYS A 115 -13.14 -8.30 -16.30
C LYS A 115 -13.63 -8.88 -14.97
N ARG A 116 -14.42 -8.09 -14.22
CA ARG A 116 -15.34 -8.64 -13.22
C ARG A 116 -16.36 -9.51 -13.94
N SER A 117 -16.39 -10.81 -13.65
CA SER A 117 -17.54 -11.66 -13.96
C SER A 117 -18.60 -11.44 -12.89
N ASN A 118 -19.69 -10.76 -13.28
CA ASN A 118 -20.95 -10.80 -12.55
C ASN A 118 -21.42 -12.25 -12.47
N HIS A 119 -21.66 -12.75 -11.26
CA HIS A 119 -22.44 -13.96 -11.04
C HIS A 119 -23.88 -13.52 -10.73
N ASP A 120 -24.58 -13.04 -11.77
CA ASP A 120 -26.03 -12.96 -11.78
C ASP A 120 -26.54 -14.32 -12.26
N ASN A 121 -27.09 -15.12 -11.34
CA ASN A 121 -27.88 -16.30 -11.70
C ASN A 121 -29.12 -16.33 -10.80
N ASP A 122 -30.07 -15.47 -11.14
CA ASP A 122 -31.47 -15.66 -10.80
C ASP A 122 -32.13 -16.46 -11.94
N SER A 123 -33.14 -17.25 -11.58
CA SER A 123 -34.03 -18.07 -12.41
C SER A 123 -33.65 -19.56 -12.54
N LEU A 124 -34.31 -20.41 -11.75
CA LEU A 124 -35.55 -21.04 -12.23
C LEU A 124 -36.18 -21.91 -11.12
N ARG A 125 -37.37 -21.47 -10.71
CA ARG A 125 -38.45 -22.31 -10.17
C ARG A 125 -38.61 -23.55 -11.04
N ASN A 126 -38.70 -24.73 -10.42
CA ASN A 126 -39.51 -25.81 -10.95
C ASN A 126 -40.38 -26.42 -9.84
N ARG A 127 -41.69 -26.39 -10.14
CA ARG A 127 -42.78 -27.01 -9.40
C ARG A 127 -42.73 -28.53 -9.55
N ALA A 128 -43.27 -29.20 -8.53
CA ALA A 128 -44.15 -30.37 -8.58
C ALA A 128 -43.75 -31.55 -9.49
N THR A 129 -43.48 -32.68 -8.85
CA THR A 129 -44.22 -33.92 -9.10
C THR A 129 -44.35 -34.66 -7.77
#